data_AF-A0AAU8C958-F1
#
_entry.id   AF-A0AAU8C958-F1
#
_cell.length_a   1.000
_cell.length_b   1.000
_cell.length_c   1.000
_cell.angle_alpha   90.00
_cell.angle_beta   90.00
_cell.angle_gamma   90.00
#
_symmetry.space_group_name_H-M   'P 1'
#
loop_
_entity.id
_entity.type
_entity.pdbx_description
1 polymer ?
#
loop_
_entity_poly.entity_id
_entity_poly.type
_entity_poly.pdbx_seq_one_letter_code
_entity_poly.pdbx_strand_id
1 'polypeptide(L)'
;MSDSPASDDADAGNPHVPERGEPDSSPSPLVVGVTLWREAVVAALGLLALLTGVHGYWFVLDGGFYDYQYTDVNLVGDLAFLFAGVILVFVAVGSAVTRLRAD
;
A
#
# COMPACT_ATOMS: atom_id res chain seq x y z
N MET A 1 -63.07 47.48 -1.22
CA MET A 1 -61.61 47.47 -1.05
C MET A 1 -61.37 46.98 0.36
N SER A 2 -61.16 45.67 0.49
CA SER A 2 -60.99 44.99 1.77
C SER A 2 -59.85 43.99 1.59
N ASP A 3 -58.80 44.12 2.39
CA ASP A 3 -58.38 43.12 3.37
C ASP A 3 -56.94 43.41 3.85
N SER A 4 -56.78 43.48 5.17
CA SER A 4 -55.51 43.35 5.89
C SER A 4 -55.42 41.92 6.47
N PRO A 5 -54.37 41.56 7.23
CA PRO A 5 -53.22 40.73 6.85
C PRO A 5 -53.24 39.31 7.47
N ALA A 6 -52.50 38.35 6.90
CA ALA A 6 -52.23 37.02 7.51
C ALA A 6 -50.93 36.49 6.87
N SER A 7 -49.81 36.46 7.61
CA SER A 7 -49.28 35.28 8.30
C SER A 7 -49.03 34.10 7.37
N ASP A 8 -47.78 33.93 6.95
CA ASP A 8 -47.19 32.62 6.64
C ASP A 8 -45.74 32.72 7.12
N ASP A 9 -45.51 32.36 8.37
CA ASP A 9 -45.16 31.02 8.79
C ASP A 9 -43.72 30.66 8.43
N ALA A 10 -42.97 30.42 9.49
CA ALA A 10 -41.60 30.00 9.49
C ALA A 10 -41.47 28.66 8.78
N ASP A 11 -40.79 28.61 7.64
CA ASP A 11 -40.20 27.35 7.17
C ASP A 11 -38.86 27.12 7.89
N ALA A 12 -38.96 26.93 9.19
CA ALA A 12 -37.97 26.21 9.98
C ALA A 12 -38.11 24.72 9.63
N GLY A 13 -37.58 24.31 8.48
CA GLY A 13 -38.06 23.05 7.93
C GLY A 13 -37.30 22.43 6.78
N ASN A 14 -35.98 22.62 6.65
CA ASN A 14 -35.23 21.49 6.12
C ASN A 14 -33.80 21.45 6.70
N PRO A 15 -33.48 20.55 7.65
CA PRO A 15 -32.10 20.12 7.77
C PRO A 15 -31.67 19.65 6.38
N HIS A 16 -30.53 20.13 5.91
CA HIS A 16 -29.90 19.61 4.69
C HIS A 16 -29.75 18.10 4.89
N VAL A 17 -30.71 17.32 4.39
CA VAL A 17 -30.59 15.87 4.29
C VAL A 17 -29.54 15.69 3.20
N PRO A 18 -28.34 15.17 3.50
CA PRO A 18 -27.40 14.84 2.44
C PRO A 18 -28.13 13.87 1.53
N GLU A 19 -28.27 14.23 0.25
CA GLU A 19 -28.86 13.33 -0.74
C GLU A 19 -28.11 12.01 -0.64
N ARG A 20 -28.83 10.98 -0.19
CA ARG A 20 -28.29 9.64 -0.05
C ARG A 20 -27.93 9.16 -1.47
N GLY A 21 -26.65 9.25 -1.81
CA GLY A 21 -26.07 8.53 -2.94
C GLY A 21 -25.41 9.40 -4.00
N GLU A 22 -24.42 10.21 -3.62
CA GLU A 22 -23.27 10.25 -4.51
C GLU A 22 -22.66 8.84 -4.49
N PRO A 23 -22.67 8.11 -5.62
CA PRO A 23 -21.99 6.82 -5.67
C PRO A 23 -20.52 7.09 -5.32
N ASP A 24 -19.98 6.37 -4.33
CA ASP A 24 -18.55 6.42 -4.01
C ASP A 24 -17.77 6.27 -5.33
N SER A 25 -17.17 7.36 -5.78
CA SER A 25 -16.34 7.40 -6.99
C SER A 25 -14.99 6.73 -6.77
N SER A 26 -14.75 6.27 -5.53
CA SER A 26 -13.57 5.50 -5.18
C SER A 26 -13.58 4.16 -5.92
N PRO A 27 -12.50 3.80 -6.64
CA PRO A 27 -12.42 2.53 -7.32
C PRO A 27 -12.60 1.38 -6.32
N SER A 28 -13.41 0.39 -6.70
CA SER A 28 -13.65 -0.77 -5.83
C SER A 28 -12.32 -1.44 -5.45
N PRO A 29 -12.19 -2.00 -4.23
CA PRO A 29 -10.95 -2.64 -3.79
C PRO A 29 -10.44 -3.75 -4.72
N LEU A 30 -11.34 -4.44 -5.41
CA LEU A 30 -11.00 -5.44 -6.43
C LEU A 30 -10.31 -4.81 -7.64
N VAL A 31 -10.78 -3.66 -8.10
CA VAL A 31 -10.17 -2.93 -9.22
C VAL A 31 -8.77 -2.46 -8.82
N VAL A 32 -8.61 -1.90 -7.64
CA VAL A 32 -7.29 -1.51 -7.09
C VAL A 32 -6.35 -2.72 -6.98
N GLY A 33 -6.86 -3.86 -6.50
CA GLY A 33 -6.08 -5.09 -6.41
C GLY A 33 -5.62 -5.61 -7.77
N VAL A 34 -6.47 -5.51 -8.80
CA VAL A 34 -6.12 -5.90 -10.17
C VAL A 34 -5.17 -4.89 -10.81
N THR A 35 -5.30 -3.58 -10.58
CA THR A 35 -4.40 -2.59 -11.19
C THR A 35 -2.98 -2.66 -10.62
N LEU A 36 -2.83 -3.07 -9.36
CA LEU A 36 -1.55 -3.15 -8.64
C LEU A 36 -0.93 -4.56 -8.60
N TRP A 37 -1.44 -5.51 -9.38
CA TRP A 37 -0.97 -6.91 -9.30
C TRP A 37 0.54 -7.04 -9.60
N ARG A 38 1.07 -6.24 -10.53
CA ARG A 38 2.49 -6.28 -10.92
C ARG A 38 3.37 -5.77 -9.78
N GLU A 39 2.96 -4.68 -9.15
CA GLU A 39 3.62 -4.11 -7.98
C GLU A 39 3.60 -5.09 -6.82
N ALA A 40 2.48 -5.77 -6.58
CA ALA A 40 2.38 -6.79 -5.55
C ALA A 40 3.35 -7.97 -5.79
N VAL A 41 3.48 -8.45 -7.03
CA VAL A 41 4.44 -9.50 -7.39
C VAL A 41 5.87 -9.04 -7.16
N VAL A 42 6.23 -7.83 -7.60
CA VAL A 42 7.58 -7.29 -7.39
C VAL A 42 7.87 -7.10 -5.90
N ALA A 43 6.90 -6.60 -5.13
CA ALA A 43 7.02 -6.46 -3.68
C ALA A 43 7.20 -7.82 -3.00
N ALA A 44 6.48 -8.86 -3.43
CA ALA A 44 6.62 -10.21 -2.90
C ALA A 44 8.01 -10.81 -3.17
N LEU A 45 8.53 -10.64 -4.39
CA LEU A 45 9.90 -11.03 -4.73
C LEU A 45 10.93 -10.25 -3.92
N GLY A 46 10.70 -8.95 -3.73
CA GLY A 46 11.55 -8.11 -2.88
C GLY A 46 11.56 -8.55 -1.43
N LEU A 47 10.38 -8.89 -0.89
CA LEU A 47 10.24 -9.41 0.48
C LEU A 47 10.94 -10.76 0.67
N LEU A 48 10.81 -11.67 -0.30
CA LEU A 48 11.51 -12.96 -0.27
C LEU A 48 13.03 -12.76 -0.27
N ALA A 49 13.54 -11.90 -1.15
CA ALA A 49 14.98 -11.58 -1.20
C ALA A 49 15.47 -10.95 0.13
N LEU A 50 14.68 -10.04 0.70
CA LEU A 50 14.95 -9.45 2.02
C LEU A 50 15.07 -10.52 3.11
N LEU A 51 14.10 -11.44 3.18
CA LEU A 51 14.09 -12.52 4.17
C LEU A 51 15.29 -13.45 4.00
N THR A 52 15.63 -13.83 2.77
CA THR A 52 16.82 -14.63 2.48
C THR A 52 18.09 -13.93 2.96
N GLY A 53 18.28 -12.65 2.59
CA GLY A 53 19.47 -11.92 2.96
C GLY A 53 19.61 -11.68 4.47
N VAL A 54 18.49 -11.35 5.14
CA VAL A 54 18.44 -11.21 6.60
C VAL A 54 18.76 -12.54 7.28
N HIS A 55 18.20 -13.65 6.80
CA HIS A 55 18.48 -14.97 7.34
C HIS A 55 19.97 -15.32 7.24
N GLY A 56 20.60 -15.08 6.08
CA GLY A 56 22.04 -15.28 5.90
C GLY A 56 22.91 -14.48 6.85
N TYR A 57 22.55 -13.21 7.05
CA TYR A 57 23.24 -12.35 8.01
C TYR A 57 23.12 -12.87 9.45
N TRP A 58 21.91 -13.27 9.89
CA TRP A 58 21.72 -13.87 11.21
C TRP A 58 22.45 -15.21 11.36
N PHE A 59 22.46 -16.04 10.31
CA PHE A 59 23.16 -17.32 10.31
C PHE A 59 24.67 -17.14 10.54
N VAL A 60 25.26 -16.12 9.92
CA VAL A 60 26.66 -15.74 10.16
C VAL A 60 26.89 -15.30 11.62
N LEU A 61 26.00 -14.48 12.18
CA LEU A 61 26.11 -14.02 13.57
C LEU A 61 26.02 -15.16 14.59
N ASP A 62 25.32 -16.24 14.24
CA ASP A 62 25.17 -17.45 15.07
C ASP A 62 26.33 -18.46 14.91
N GLY A 63 27.48 -18.04 14.36
CA GLY A 63 28.65 -18.90 14.18
C GLY A 63 28.74 -19.60 12.83
N GLY A 64 27.89 -19.26 11.86
CA GLY A 64 27.81 -19.84 10.52
C GLY A 64 29.16 -20.08 9.82
N PHE A 65 30.10 -19.15 9.95
CA PHE A 65 31.44 -19.26 9.35
C PHE A 65 32.28 -20.40 9.90
N TYR A 66 32.19 -20.67 11.20
CA TYR A 66 33.05 -21.61 11.89
C TYR A 66 32.40 -22.98 12.03
N ASP A 67 31.08 -23.01 12.25
CA ASP A 67 30.35 -24.23 12.60
C ASP A 67 29.71 -24.92 11.38
N TYR A 68 29.50 -24.19 10.28
CA TYR A 68 28.67 -24.67 9.16
C TYR A 68 29.30 -24.51 7.76
N GLN A 69 30.61 -24.24 7.68
CA GLN A 69 31.32 -24.03 6.40
C GLN A 69 30.70 -22.95 5.50
N TYR A 70 29.96 -22.02 6.09
CA TYR A 70 29.44 -20.87 5.39
C TYR A 70 30.62 -20.01 4.93
N THR A 71 30.61 -19.53 3.68
CA THR A 71 31.75 -18.79 3.12
C THR A 71 31.43 -17.31 2.93
N ASP A 72 32.46 -16.48 2.79
CA ASP A 72 32.29 -15.06 2.47
C ASP A 72 31.50 -14.85 1.18
N VAL A 73 31.60 -15.79 0.22
CA VAL A 73 30.83 -15.74 -1.04
C VAL A 73 29.34 -15.95 -0.78
N ASN A 74 28.98 -16.86 0.13
CA ASN A 74 27.58 -17.04 0.55
C ASN A 74 27.06 -15.77 1.22
N LEU A 75 27.83 -15.16 2.13
CA LEU A 75 27.45 -13.91 2.78
C LEU A 75 27.24 -12.78 1.78
N VAL A 76 28.13 -12.63 0.80
CA VAL A 76 27.98 -11.61 -0.26
C VAL A 76 26.70 -11.84 -1.07
N GLY A 77 26.36 -13.10 -1.37
CA GLY A 77 25.10 -13.44 -2.02
C GLY A 77 23.88 -13.03 -1.19
N ASP A 78 23.89 -13.32 0.11
CA ASP A 78 22.79 -12.98 1.01
C ASP A 78 22.68 -11.46 1.22
N LEU A 79 23.80 -10.74 1.30
CA LEU A 79 23.79 -9.27 1.30
C LEU A 79 23.23 -8.71 -0.02
N ALA A 80 23.58 -9.31 -1.17
CA ALA A 80 23.01 -8.91 -2.46
C ALA A 80 21.50 -9.12 -2.50
N PHE A 81 20.98 -10.23 -1.97
CA PHE A 81 19.54 -10.45 -1.82
C PHE A 81 18.90 -9.44 -0.88
N LEU A 82 19.56 -9.07 0.22
CA LEU A 82 19.07 -8.02 1.13
C LEU A 82 18.92 -6.69 0.39
N PHE A 83 19.96 -6.22 -0.29
CA PHE A 83 19.92 -4.95 -1.03
C PHE A 83 18.91 -4.99 -2.20
N ALA A 84 18.90 -6.07 -2.98
CA ALA A 84 17.94 -6.26 -4.06
C ALA A 84 16.51 -6.24 -3.53
N GLY A 85 16.25 -6.92 -2.41
CA GLY A 85 14.94 -6.97 -1.79
C GLY A 85 14.46 -5.59 -1.33
N VAL A 86 15.33 -4.80 -0.69
CA VAL A 86 15.04 -3.40 -0.34
C VAL A 86 14.65 -2.60 -1.59
N ILE A 87 15.47 -2.64 -2.63
CA ILE A 87 15.24 -1.88 -3.87
C ILE A 87 13.92 -2.27 -4.51
N LEU A 88 13.64 -3.56 -4.64
CA LEU A 88 12.41 -4.05 -5.27
C LEU A 88 11.16 -3.62 -4.50
N VAL A 89 11.20 -3.66 -3.16
CA VAL A 89 10.10 -3.15 -2.34
C VAL A 89 9.90 -1.65 -2.54
N PHE A 90 10.96 -0.85 -2.52
CA PHE A 90 10.85 0.60 -2.74
C PHE A 90 10.32 0.94 -4.14
N VAL A 91 10.80 0.24 -5.18
CA VAL A 91 10.32 0.41 -6.55
C VAL A 91 8.86 0.01 -6.68
N ALA A 92 8.46 -1.12 -6.09
CA ALA A 92 7.07 -1.56 -6.11
C ALA A 92 6.13 -0.56 -5.42
N VAL A 93 6.51 -0.07 -4.24
CA VAL A 93 5.74 0.94 -3.49
C VAL A 93 5.68 2.25 -4.27
N GLY A 94 6.81 2.73 -4.79
CA GLY A 94 6.86 3.95 -5.59
C GLY A 94 6.00 3.86 -6.87
N SER A 95 6.04 2.71 -7.56
CA SER A 95 5.19 2.44 -8.72
C SER A 95 3.71 2.43 -8.33
N ALA A 96 3.35 1.76 -7.24
CA ALA A 96 1.97 1.68 -6.76
C ALA A 96 1.42 3.07 -6.41
N VAL A 97 2.19 3.86 -5.66
CA VAL A 97 1.81 5.25 -5.30
C VAL A 97 1.64 6.12 -6.54
N THR A 98 2.51 5.96 -7.55
CA THR A 98 2.43 6.74 -8.79
C THR A 98 1.17 6.38 -9.58
N ARG A 99 0.83 5.09 -9.69
CA ARG A 99 -0.41 4.65 -10.36
C ARG A 99 -1.66 5.14 -9.66
N LEU A 100 -1.73 4.98 -8.35
CA LEU A 100 -2.87 5.42 -7.55
C LEU A 100 -3.10 6.94 -7.53
N ARG A 101 -2.09 7.73 -7.91
CA ARG A 101 -2.20 9.19 -8.07
C ARG A 101 -2.53 9.62 -9.50
N ALA A 102 -2.36 8.73 -10.47
CA ALA A 102 -2.65 8.99 -11.87
C ALA A 102 -4.10 8.62 -12.24
N ASP A 103 -4.72 7.72 -11.48
CA ASP A 103 -6.14 7.38 -11.49
C ASP A 103 -6.95 8.37 -10.64
#